data_AF-A0A940VKI7-F1
#
_entry.id   AF-A0A940VKI7-F1
#
_cell.length_a   1.000
_cell.length_b   1.000
_cell.length_c   1.000
_cell.angle_alpha   90.00
_cell.angle_beta   90.00
_cell.angle_gamma   90.00
#
_symmetry.space_group_name_H-M   'P 1'
#
loop_
_entity.id
_entity.type
_entity.pdbx_description
1 polymer ?
#
loop_
_entity_poly.entity_id
_entity_poly.type
_entity_poly.pdbx_seq_one_letter_code
_entity_poly.pdbx_strand_id
1 'polypeptide(L)'
;MRVRTFDVSILELGDGVFEVKATSGNNRLGGDDFDERVMKWLVAEFKKESGIDLSSDRMAMQRLQEAAEKAKIELSGVLTTNINLPFITADQSGPKHLDINLTRAKFEELTADLVEATMGPTRQALSDSSLSAKDIDKVILVGGSTRIPAVQEAIKKFLGKEPHKGVNPDECVAVGAAIQAGVLVGEVKDVLLLDVTPLSLGIETLGGVFTKIIERNTTIPTSKSQVFSTAADNQPSVDIHVLQGEREMASYNKTLGRFELSGIPPAPRGVPRIEVTFDIDANGIFHVSAKDLGTGKEQKITITSSGGLAKDDVERMVKEAEAHAAEDKKRREEVEVRNNADSLIYQAEKTVKDLGEKADKALVEKVQQASENLKESLKGSDLEKIKADTEELTKPLYELTSAMYNQAGGAEGEQPGAGAGAQGAAKDENVVDADYKVVDDEKK
;
A
#
# COMPACT_ATOMS: atom_id res chain seq x y z
N MET A 1 -0.65 -5.48 -1.66
CA MET A 1 -1.25 -4.29 -2.31
C MET A 1 -1.07 -4.50 -3.80
N ARG A 2 -2.15 -4.62 -4.59
CA ARG A 2 -2.04 -4.88 -6.02
C ARG A 2 -1.65 -3.59 -6.74
N VAL A 3 -0.55 -3.58 -7.51
CA VAL A 3 -0.04 -2.36 -8.17
C VAL A 3 -0.73 -2.26 -9.52
N ARG A 4 -1.80 -1.45 -9.59
CA ARG A 4 -2.74 -1.43 -10.73
C ARG A 4 -2.98 -0.07 -11.34
N THR A 5 -2.23 0.95 -10.96
CA THR A 5 -2.42 2.29 -11.49
C THR A 5 -1.17 2.80 -12.17
N PHE A 6 -1.40 3.54 -13.25
CA PHE A 6 -0.41 4.33 -13.94
C PHE A 6 -0.93 5.77 -13.98
N ASP A 7 -0.14 6.69 -13.46
CA ASP A 7 -0.49 8.10 -13.35
C ASP A 7 0.63 8.95 -13.95
N VAL A 8 0.26 10.05 -14.59
CA VAL A 8 1.17 11.04 -15.14
C VAL A 8 0.64 12.44 -14.83
N SER A 9 1.49 13.26 -14.23
CA SER A 9 1.15 14.65 -13.92
C SER A 9 2.26 15.55 -14.44
N ILE A 10 1.85 16.70 -15.00
CA ILE A 10 2.74 17.78 -15.39
C ILE A 10 2.58 18.88 -14.35
N LEU A 11 3.70 19.21 -13.72
CA LEU A 11 3.77 20.15 -12.60
C LEU A 11 4.61 21.35 -13.01
N GLU A 12 4.15 22.54 -12.66
CA GLU A 12 4.97 23.75 -12.65
C GLU A 12 5.39 24.04 -11.21
N LEU A 13 6.69 24.27 -11.02
CA LEU A 13 7.28 24.59 -9.71
C LEU A 13 7.93 25.97 -9.79
N GLY A 14 7.47 26.91 -8.96
CA GLY A 14 8.02 28.26 -8.89
C GLY A 14 7.69 28.97 -7.58
N ASP A 15 8.66 29.65 -6.98
CA ASP A 15 8.49 30.49 -5.78
C ASP A 15 7.73 29.82 -4.61
N GLY A 16 7.95 28.52 -4.39
CA GLY A 16 7.28 27.74 -3.33
C GLY A 16 5.87 27.26 -3.69
N VAL A 17 5.40 27.55 -4.91
CA VAL A 17 4.13 27.08 -5.45
C VAL A 17 4.35 25.83 -6.30
N PHE A 18 3.54 24.82 -6.05
CA PHE A 18 3.45 23.57 -6.80
C PHE A 18 2.08 23.54 -7.48
N GLU A 19 2.05 23.75 -8.80
CA GLU A 19 0.80 23.78 -9.56
C GLU A 19 0.73 22.59 -10.50
N VAL A 20 -0.34 21.80 -10.39
CA VAL A 20 -0.64 20.73 -11.35
C VAL A 20 -1.25 21.36 -12.59
N LYS A 21 -0.56 21.29 -13.73
CA LYS A 21 -1.07 21.81 -15.01
C LYS A 21 -2.00 20.84 -15.71
N ALA A 22 -1.66 19.55 -15.62
CA ALA A 22 -2.49 18.49 -16.15
C ALA A 22 -2.16 17.18 -15.47
N THR A 23 -3.16 16.33 -15.33
CA THR A 23 -3.00 14.95 -14.89
C THR A 23 -3.79 13.99 -15.80
N SER A 24 -3.26 12.79 -15.99
CA SER A 24 -3.91 11.72 -16.73
C SER A 24 -3.42 10.38 -16.20
N GLY A 25 -4.13 9.29 -16.52
CA GLY A 25 -3.73 7.98 -16.03
C GLY A 25 -4.61 6.84 -16.53
N ASN A 26 -4.29 5.65 -16.04
CA ASN A 26 -5.05 4.42 -16.22
C ASN A 26 -5.08 3.64 -14.90
N ASN A 27 -6.23 3.64 -14.24
CA ASN A 27 -6.42 3.01 -12.91
C ASN A 27 -6.51 1.47 -12.97
N ARG A 28 -6.26 0.87 -14.14
CA ARG A 28 -6.27 -0.57 -14.40
C ARG A 28 -5.04 -1.01 -15.21
N LEU A 29 -3.91 -0.34 -14.98
CA LEU A 29 -2.64 -0.64 -15.62
C LEU A 29 -1.53 -0.50 -14.59
N GLY A 30 -0.82 -1.56 -14.29
CA GLY A 30 0.31 -1.54 -13.37
C GLY A 30 1.18 -2.79 -13.44
N GLY A 31 2.01 -3.00 -12.42
CA GLY A 31 2.98 -4.11 -12.39
C GLY A 31 2.34 -5.49 -12.51
N ASP A 32 1.14 -5.66 -11.95
CA ASP A 32 0.36 -6.90 -12.03
C ASP A 32 0.09 -7.32 -13.49
N ASP A 33 -0.19 -6.35 -14.37
CA ASP A 33 -0.51 -6.65 -15.77
C ASP A 33 0.71 -7.19 -16.53
N PHE A 34 1.92 -6.70 -16.20
CA PHE A 34 3.17 -7.21 -16.75
C PHE A 34 3.42 -8.65 -16.28
N ASP A 35 3.16 -8.93 -14.99
CA ASP A 35 3.28 -10.28 -14.42
C ASP A 35 2.31 -11.23 -15.11
N GLU A 36 1.07 -10.79 -15.36
CA GLU A 36 0.06 -11.58 -16.06
C GLU A 36 0.49 -11.96 -17.48
N ARG A 37 1.22 -11.10 -18.21
CA ARG A 37 1.76 -11.44 -19.54
C ARG A 37 2.78 -12.55 -19.48
N VAL A 38 3.69 -12.48 -18.51
CA VAL A 38 4.70 -13.51 -18.29
C VAL A 38 4.03 -14.81 -17.85
N MET A 39 3.06 -14.76 -16.94
CA MET A 39 2.29 -15.94 -16.52
C MET A 39 1.56 -16.62 -17.69
N LYS A 40 0.84 -15.86 -18.53
CA LYS A 40 0.14 -16.42 -19.70
C LYS A 40 1.11 -17.09 -20.67
N TRP A 41 2.27 -16.48 -20.89
CA TRP A 41 3.32 -17.07 -21.71
C TRP A 41 3.88 -18.36 -21.09
N LEU A 42 4.16 -18.38 -19.79
CA LEU A 42 4.62 -19.57 -19.07
C LEU A 42 3.62 -20.73 -19.14
N VAL A 43 2.32 -20.45 -18.94
CA VAL A 43 1.26 -21.46 -19.06
C VAL A 43 1.21 -22.01 -20.50
N ALA A 44 1.33 -21.16 -21.50
CA ALA A 44 1.31 -21.57 -22.90
C ALA A 44 2.53 -22.44 -23.28
N GLU A 45 3.75 -22.06 -22.88
CA GLU A 45 4.96 -22.85 -23.13
C GLU A 45 4.93 -24.19 -22.39
N PHE A 46 4.52 -24.18 -21.11
CA PHE A 46 4.42 -25.41 -20.33
C PHE A 46 3.38 -26.37 -20.92
N LYS A 47 2.24 -25.85 -21.39
CA LYS A 47 1.21 -26.65 -22.07
C LYS A 47 1.71 -27.21 -23.39
N LYS A 48 2.52 -26.46 -24.14
CA LYS A 48 3.13 -26.92 -25.39
C LYS A 48 4.16 -28.03 -25.15
N GLU A 49 4.92 -27.97 -24.07
CA GLU A 49 5.96 -28.96 -23.74
C GLU A 49 5.39 -30.21 -23.07
N SER A 50 4.50 -30.05 -22.08
CA SER A 50 4.00 -31.14 -21.25
C SER A 50 2.60 -31.64 -21.63
N GLY A 51 1.85 -30.87 -22.42
CA GLY A 51 0.43 -31.11 -22.71
C GLY A 51 -0.53 -30.73 -21.57
N ILE A 52 -0.03 -30.25 -20.43
CA ILE A 52 -0.82 -29.94 -19.24
C ILE A 52 -1.12 -28.45 -19.15
N ASP A 53 -2.38 -28.11 -18.89
CA ASP A 53 -2.80 -26.73 -18.63
C ASP A 53 -2.75 -26.42 -17.13
N LEU A 54 -1.86 -25.50 -16.74
CA LEU A 54 -1.71 -25.09 -15.34
C LEU A 54 -2.78 -24.08 -14.90
N SER A 55 -3.58 -23.52 -15.82
CA SER A 55 -4.52 -22.44 -15.48
C SER A 55 -5.62 -22.85 -14.50
N SER A 56 -5.94 -24.14 -14.43
CA SER A 56 -6.94 -24.70 -13.50
C SER A 56 -6.37 -25.02 -12.12
N ASP A 57 -5.04 -25.06 -11.95
CA ASP A 57 -4.40 -25.36 -10.69
C ASP A 57 -4.06 -24.06 -9.93
N ARG A 58 -4.84 -23.78 -8.89
CA ARG A 58 -4.70 -22.55 -8.09
C ARG A 58 -3.34 -22.45 -7.39
N MET A 59 -2.77 -23.58 -6.95
CA MET A 59 -1.46 -23.58 -6.28
C MET A 59 -0.34 -23.36 -7.29
N ALA A 60 -0.41 -24.00 -8.46
CA ALA A 60 0.55 -23.78 -9.53
C ALA A 60 0.51 -22.32 -10.02
N MET A 61 -0.68 -21.75 -10.18
CA MET A 61 -0.85 -20.36 -10.61
C MET A 61 -0.27 -19.34 -9.63
N GLN A 62 -0.38 -19.58 -8.32
CA GLN A 62 0.28 -18.71 -7.32
C GLN A 62 1.80 -18.76 -7.43
N ARG A 63 2.37 -19.96 -7.56
CA ARG A 63 3.83 -20.14 -7.74
C ARG A 63 4.32 -19.53 -9.05
N LEU A 64 3.54 -19.64 -10.12
CA LEU A 64 3.82 -18.99 -11.40
C LEU A 64 3.80 -17.46 -11.27
N GLN A 65 2.87 -16.92 -10.49
CA GLN A 65 2.78 -15.47 -10.26
C GLN A 65 4.04 -14.94 -9.56
N GLU A 66 4.45 -15.57 -8.46
CA GLU A 66 5.66 -15.19 -7.72
C GLU A 66 6.92 -15.30 -8.59
N ALA A 67 7.01 -16.37 -9.40
CA ALA A 67 8.13 -16.58 -10.30
C ALA A 67 8.14 -15.58 -11.48
N ALA A 68 6.97 -15.24 -12.03
CA ALA A 68 6.82 -14.25 -13.08
C ALA A 68 7.22 -12.85 -12.61
N GLU A 69 6.77 -12.44 -11.41
CA GLU A 69 7.15 -11.17 -10.81
C GLU A 69 8.66 -11.09 -10.57
N LYS A 70 9.24 -12.15 -10.01
CA LYS A 70 10.69 -12.23 -9.80
C LYS A 70 11.46 -12.13 -11.12
N ALA A 71 11.04 -12.87 -12.15
CA ALA A 71 11.67 -12.83 -13.46
C ALA A 71 11.58 -11.42 -14.10
N LYS A 72 10.42 -10.75 -14.01
CA LYS A 72 10.24 -9.36 -14.46
C LYS A 72 11.23 -8.41 -13.78
N ILE A 73 11.36 -8.52 -12.46
CA ILE A 73 12.28 -7.68 -11.67
C ILE A 73 13.72 -7.94 -12.10
N GLU A 74 14.14 -9.19 -12.19
CA GLU A 74 15.50 -9.56 -12.60
C GLU A 74 15.83 -9.04 -14.01
N LEU A 75 14.91 -9.15 -14.97
CA LEU A 75 15.10 -8.68 -16.34
C LEU A 75 15.27 -7.16 -16.47
N SER A 76 14.93 -6.40 -15.42
CA SER A 76 15.26 -4.98 -15.36
C SER A 76 16.76 -4.74 -15.15
N GLY A 77 17.49 -5.69 -14.55
CA GLY A 77 18.94 -5.66 -14.37
C GLY A 77 19.72 -6.50 -15.39
N VAL A 78 19.24 -7.69 -15.72
CA VAL A 78 19.92 -8.67 -16.59
C VAL A 78 19.20 -8.90 -17.91
N LEU A 79 19.90 -9.45 -18.91
CA LEU A 79 19.34 -9.72 -20.24
C LEU A 79 18.56 -11.04 -20.34
N THR A 80 18.77 -11.96 -19.40
CA THR A 80 18.11 -13.26 -19.36
C THR A 80 17.97 -13.72 -17.91
N THR A 81 16.88 -14.41 -17.61
CA THR A 81 16.64 -15.09 -16.32
C THR A 81 16.11 -16.50 -16.57
N ASN A 82 16.36 -17.40 -15.63
CA ASN A 82 15.85 -18.76 -15.65
C ASN A 82 14.70 -18.89 -14.66
N ILE A 83 13.55 -19.37 -15.14
CA ILE A 83 12.37 -19.62 -14.34
C ILE A 83 12.31 -21.12 -14.08
N ASN A 84 12.67 -21.53 -12.86
CA ASN A 84 12.71 -22.93 -12.45
C ASN A 84 11.74 -23.18 -11.29
N LEU A 85 10.68 -23.93 -11.56
CA LEU A 85 9.66 -24.35 -10.61
C LEU A 85 9.61 -25.88 -10.55
N PRO A 86 10.32 -26.50 -9.60
CA PRO A 86 10.28 -27.94 -9.44
C PRO A 86 8.94 -28.39 -8.85
N PHE A 87 8.45 -29.56 -9.25
CA PHE A 87 7.19 -30.15 -8.77
C PHE A 87 6.02 -29.17 -8.92
N ILE A 88 5.89 -28.55 -10.10
CA ILE A 88 4.85 -27.55 -10.34
C ILE A 88 3.47 -28.21 -10.45
N THR A 89 3.41 -29.42 -11.01
CA THR A 89 2.22 -30.26 -11.09
C THR A 89 2.63 -31.73 -11.22
N ALA A 90 1.67 -32.65 -11.35
CA ALA A 90 1.92 -34.08 -11.58
C ALA A 90 0.90 -34.67 -12.54
N ASP A 91 1.30 -35.69 -13.31
CA ASP A 91 0.43 -36.50 -14.17
C ASP A 91 0.64 -38.00 -13.91
N GLN A 92 0.05 -38.85 -14.76
CA GLN A 92 0.18 -40.31 -14.67
C GLN A 92 1.63 -40.81 -14.86
N SER A 93 2.51 -40.00 -15.47
CA SER A 93 3.94 -40.30 -15.65
C SER A 93 4.81 -39.81 -14.49
N GLY A 94 4.25 -39.03 -13.56
CA GLY A 94 4.93 -38.56 -12.36
C GLY A 94 4.92 -37.03 -12.21
N PRO A 95 5.73 -36.48 -11.29
CA PRO A 95 5.84 -35.04 -11.10
C PRO A 95 6.44 -34.34 -12.33
N LYS A 96 5.98 -33.12 -12.59
CA LYS A 96 6.48 -32.25 -13.66
C LYS A 96 7.15 -31.01 -13.07
N HIS A 97 8.11 -30.49 -13.79
CA HIS A 97 8.90 -29.31 -13.46
C HIS A 97 8.77 -28.31 -14.60
N LEU A 98 8.80 -27.02 -14.29
CA LEU A 98 8.94 -25.97 -15.29
C LEU A 98 10.36 -25.43 -15.20
N ASP A 99 11.09 -25.45 -16.31
CA ASP A 99 12.45 -24.91 -16.43
C ASP A 99 12.57 -24.18 -17.78
N ILE A 100 12.39 -22.87 -17.77
CA ILE A 100 12.32 -22.06 -18.99
C ILE A 100 13.15 -20.79 -18.82
N ASN A 101 13.97 -20.47 -19.83
CA ASN A 101 14.68 -19.19 -19.88
C ASN A 101 13.81 -18.11 -20.51
N LEU A 102 13.67 -16.96 -19.82
CA LEU A 102 13.06 -15.76 -20.35
C LEU A 102 14.12 -14.70 -20.62
N THR A 103 14.16 -14.20 -21.86
CA THR A 103 15.05 -13.10 -22.24
C THR A 103 14.34 -11.75 -22.12
N ARG A 104 15.11 -10.67 -21.92
CA ARG A 104 14.57 -9.30 -21.90
C ARG A 104 13.84 -8.97 -23.19
N ALA A 105 14.41 -9.34 -24.34
CA ALA A 105 13.77 -9.12 -25.64
C ALA A 105 12.39 -9.79 -25.73
N LYS A 106 12.25 -11.02 -25.23
CA LYS A 106 10.95 -11.70 -25.20
C LYS A 106 9.98 -11.05 -24.23
N PHE A 107 10.44 -10.63 -23.04
CA PHE A 107 9.61 -9.90 -22.09
C PHE A 107 9.09 -8.58 -22.67
N GLU A 108 9.95 -7.81 -23.35
CA GLU A 108 9.58 -6.58 -24.03
C GLU A 108 8.56 -6.83 -25.15
N GLU A 109 8.72 -7.92 -25.92
CA GLU A 109 7.74 -8.34 -26.92
C GLU A 109 6.36 -8.64 -26.30
N LEU A 110 6.32 -9.37 -25.18
CA LEU A 110 5.08 -9.77 -24.49
C LEU A 110 4.32 -8.59 -23.85
N THR A 111 5.02 -7.49 -23.59
CA THR A 111 4.53 -6.34 -22.81
C THR A 111 4.52 -5.04 -23.58
N ALA A 112 4.89 -5.06 -24.88
CA ALA A 112 4.99 -3.87 -25.71
C ALA A 112 3.70 -3.03 -25.75
N ASP A 113 2.55 -3.68 -25.79
CA ASP A 113 1.24 -3.02 -25.78
C ASP A 113 0.90 -2.39 -24.42
N LEU A 114 1.37 -2.97 -23.30
CA LEU A 114 1.23 -2.36 -21.98
C LEU A 114 2.08 -1.09 -21.86
N VAL A 115 3.31 -1.12 -22.39
CA VAL A 115 4.17 0.07 -22.46
C VAL A 115 3.54 1.13 -23.37
N GLU A 116 2.98 0.77 -24.52
CA GLU A 116 2.28 1.75 -25.36
C GLU A 116 1.00 2.29 -24.68
N ALA A 117 0.32 1.48 -23.88
CA ALA A 117 -0.85 1.90 -23.12
C ALA A 117 -0.53 2.96 -22.05
N THR A 118 0.71 3.03 -21.54
CA THR A 118 1.14 4.14 -20.66
C THR A 118 1.38 5.43 -21.46
N MET A 119 1.81 5.32 -22.71
CA MET A 119 2.10 6.50 -23.55
C MET A 119 0.85 7.27 -23.97
N GLY A 120 -0.33 6.63 -24.01
CA GLY A 120 -1.62 7.29 -24.26
C GLY A 120 -1.88 8.42 -23.26
N PRO A 121 -2.02 8.12 -21.96
CA PRO A 121 -2.14 9.15 -20.93
C PRO A 121 -0.98 10.14 -20.88
N THR A 122 0.27 9.71 -21.13
CA THR A 122 1.43 10.63 -21.18
C THR A 122 1.28 11.69 -22.27
N ARG A 123 0.85 11.31 -23.47
CA ARG A 123 0.55 12.25 -24.56
C ARG A 123 -0.63 13.16 -24.21
N GLN A 124 -1.65 12.60 -23.54
CA GLN A 124 -2.82 13.36 -23.14
C GLN A 124 -2.47 14.44 -22.11
N ALA A 125 -1.72 14.10 -21.06
CA ALA A 125 -1.28 15.07 -20.05
C ALA A 125 -0.44 16.20 -20.67
N LEU A 126 0.47 15.88 -21.60
CA LEU A 126 1.25 16.90 -22.31
C LEU A 126 0.38 17.80 -23.20
N SER A 127 -0.62 17.22 -23.88
CA SER A 127 -1.56 18.02 -24.65
C SER A 127 -2.41 18.93 -23.75
N ASP A 128 -2.87 18.42 -22.61
CA ASP A 128 -3.77 19.14 -21.71
C ASP A 128 -3.04 20.27 -20.95
N SER A 129 -1.75 20.12 -20.67
CA SER A 129 -0.94 21.18 -20.06
C SER A 129 -0.65 22.35 -21.00
N SER A 130 -0.97 22.21 -22.29
CA SER A 130 -0.61 23.18 -23.34
C SER A 130 0.90 23.42 -23.47
N LEU A 131 1.73 22.49 -22.98
CA LEU A 131 3.19 22.52 -23.09
C LEU A 131 3.68 21.56 -24.18
N SER A 132 4.90 21.80 -24.66
CA SER A 132 5.62 20.88 -25.54
C SER A 132 6.65 20.07 -24.74
N ALA A 133 7.13 18.97 -25.32
CA ALA A 133 8.19 18.16 -24.71
C ALA A 133 9.47 18.96 -24.39
N LYS A 134 9.71 20.08 -25.09
CA LYS A 134 10.88 20.95 -24.85
C LYS A 134 10.76 21.73 -23.54
N ASP A 135 9.53 22.09 -23.18
CA ASP A 135 9.21 22.91 -22.01
C ASP A 135 9.28 22.08 -20.70
N ILE A 136 9.35 20.75 -20.79
CA ILE A 136 9.45 19.87 -19.62
C ILE A 136 10.87 19.85 -19.09
N ASP A 137 11.21 20.56 -18.03
CA ASP A 137 12.61 20.64 -17.54
C ASP A 137 13.17 19.33 -17.02
N LYS A 138 12.37 18.58 -16.25
CA LYS A 138 12.78 17.32 -15.61
C LYS A 138 11.69 16.27 -15.76
N VAL A 139 12.12 15.02 -15.91
CA VAL A 139 11.24 13.84 -15.91
C VAL A 139 11.52 13.06 -14.64
N ILE A 140 10.50 12.82 -13.82
CA ILE A 140 10.62 12.05 -12.58
C ILE A 140 9.83 10.76 -12.74
N LEU A 141 10.47 9.62 -12.50
CA LEU A 141 9.84 8.30 -12.54
C LEU A 141 9.60 7.82 -11.11
N VAL A 142 8.37 7.38 -10.84
CA VAL A 142 7.91 6.95 -9.51
C VAL A 142 7.25 5.58 -9.62
N GLY A 143 7.48 4.71 -8.64
CA GLY A 143 6.97 3.35 -8.59
C GLY A 143 7.87 2.30 -9.25
N GLY A 144 7.87 1.10 -8.68
CA GLY A 144 8.79 0.01 -9.07
C GLY A 144 8.73 -0.40 -10.54
N SER A 145 7.54 -0.36 -11.18
CA SER A 145 7.39 -0.72 -12.60
C SER A 145 8.13 0.24 -13.55
N THR A 146 8.47 1.45 -13.10
CA THR A 146 9.28 2.39 -13.91
C THR A 146 10.75 1.98 -14.03
N ARG A 147 11.18 0.96 -13.28
CA ARG A 147 12.52 0.35 -13.38
C ARG A 147 12.68 -0.51 -14.65
N ILE A 148 11.58 -0.85 -15.33
CA ILE A 148 11.60 -1.60 -16.58
C ILE A 148 12.28 -0.74 -17.68
N PRO A 149 13.37 -1.23 -18.33
CA PRO A 149 14.10 -0.46 -19.33
C PRO A 149 13.23 0.06 -20.48
N ALA A 150 12.31 -0.77 -21.00
CA ALA A 150 11.41 -0.37 -22.08
C ALA A 150 10.50 0.82 -21.71
N VAL A 151 10.09 0.94 -20.44
CA VAL A 151 9.29 2.09 -19.96
C VAL A 151 10.15 3.36 -19.94
N GLN A 152 11.38 3.27 -19.43
CA GLN A 152 12.31 4.40 -19.40
C GLN A 152 12.65 4.89 -20.81
N GLU A 153 12.95 3.96 -21.72
CA GLU A 153 13.27 4.25 -23.11
C GLU A 153 12.06 4.82 -23.88
N ALA A 154 10.84 4.35 -23.62
CA ALA A 154 9.64 4.92 -24.23
C ALA A 154 9.45 6.40 -23.85
N ILE A 155 9.58 6.72 -22.56
CA ILE A 155 9.47 8.10 -22.06
C ILE A 155 10.61 8.98 -22.59
N LYS A 156 11.85 8.48 -22.56
CA LYS A 156 13.03 9.18 -23.08
C LYS A 156 12.91 9.46 -24.58
N LYS A 157 12.42 8.50 -25.37
CA LYS A 157 12.18 8.67 -26.80
C LYS A 157 11.09 9.69 -27.08
N PHE A 158 10.05 9.73 -26.26
CA PHE A 158 8.93 10.65 -26.42
C PHE A 158 9.28 12.09 -26.01
N LEU A 159 9.91 12.29 -24.85
CA LEU A 159 10.24 13.61 -24.31
C LEU A 159 11.62 14.13 -24.74
N GLY A 160 12.49 13.25 -25.23
CA GLY A 160 13.87 13.60 -25.61
C GLY A 160 14.77 13.95 -24.41
N LYS A 161 14.36 13.59 -23.19
CA LYS A 161 15.08 13.89 -21.94
C LYS A 161 15.27 12.64 -21.10
N GLU A 162 16.42 12.58 -20.43
CA GLU A 162 16.74 11.51 -19.49
C GLU A 162 15.93 11.65 -18.20
N PRO A 163 15.34 10.56 -17.69
CA PRO A 163 14.74 10.55 -16.36
C PRO A 163 15.73 10.95 -15.26
N HIS A 164 15.27 11.78 -14.33
CA HIS A 164 16.04 12.22 -13.18
C HIS A 164 16.22 11.07 -12.19
N LYS A 165 17.47 10.80 -11.80
CA LYS A 165 17.84 9.68 -10.91
C LYS A 165 17.97 10.04 -9.43
N GLY A 166 17.80 11.32 -9.06
CA GLY A 166 17.95 11.80 -7.69
C GLY A 166 16.71 11.65 -6.80
N VAL A 167 15.67 10.96 -7.26
CA VAL A 167 14.44 10.71 -6.49
C VAL A 167 14.31 9.20 -6.26
N ASN A 168 14.04 8.80 -5.02
CA ASN A 168 13.75 7.40 -4.71
C ASN A 168 12.31 7.07 -5.16
N PRO A 169 12.10 6.21 -6.17
CA PRO A 169 10.78 5.93 -6.72
C PRO A 169 9.86 5.16 -5.76
N ASP A 170 10.41 4.55 -4.70
CA ASP A 170 9.64 3.72 -3.76
C ASP A 170 9.17 4.53 -2.54
N GLU A 171 9.88 5.61 -2.19
CA GLU A 171 9.65 6.36 -0.94
C GLU A 171 9.07 7.77 -1.18
N CYS A 172 9.29 8.36 -2.36
CA CYS A 172 8.99 9.79 -2.58
C CYS A 172 7.52 10.15 -2.34
N VAL A 173 6.59 9.24 -2.61
CA VAL A 173 5.16 9.45 -2.36
C VAL A 173 4.88 9.53 -0.86
N ALA A 174 5.45 8.63 -0.05
CA ALA A 174 5.28 8.65 1.40
C ALA A 174 5.92 9.88 2.04
N VAL A 175 7.10 10.28 1.55
CA VAL A 175 7.76 11.53 1.98
C VAL A 175 6.91 12.75 1.62
N GLY A 176 6.36 12.80 0.40
CA GLY A 176 5.44 13.86 -0.01
C GLY A 176 4.20 13.96 0.87
N ALA A 177 3.61 12.82 1.25
CA ALA A 177 2.49 12.78 2.18
C ALA A 177 2.84 13.32 3.58
N ALA A 178 4.04 13.00 4.10
CA ALA A 178 4.51 13.54 5.37
C ALA A 178 4.73 15.07 5.31
N ILE A 179 5.27 15.58 4.21
CA ILE A 179 5.41 17.03 3.98
C ILE A 179 4.03 17.69 3.95
N GLN A 180 3.06 17.10 3.24
CA GLN A 180 1.69 17.62 3.20
C GLN A 180 1.05 17.66 4.59
N ALA A 181 1.26 16.64 5.43
CA ALA A 181 0.81 16.66 6.81
C ALA A 181 1.45 17.83 7.60
N GLY A 182 2.75 18.07 7.41
CA GLY A 182 3.46 19.22 7.98
C GLY A 182 2.92 20.58 7.53
N VAL A 183 2.48 20.71 6.28
CA VAL A 183 1.81 21.92 5.76
C VAL A 183 0.45 22.12 6.44
N LEU A 184 -0.34 21.04 6.60
CA LEU A 184 -1.67 21.11 7.23
C LEU A 184 -1.61 21.54 8.71
N VAL A 185 -0.58 21.14 9.45
CA VAL A 185 -0.38 21.55 10.85
C VAL A 185 0.39 22.87 11.00
N GLY A 186 0.88 23.44 9.88
CA GLY A 186 1.60 24.72 9.85
C GLY A 186 3.07 24.65 10.28
N GLU A 187 3.67 23.46 10.36
CA GLU A 187 5.10 23.26 10.61
C GLU A 187 5.94 23.56 9.36
N VAL A 188 5.43 23.20 8.18
CA VAL A 188 6.04 23.54 6.89
C VAL A 188 5.41 24.82 6.37
N LYS A 189 6.23 25.85 6.17
CA LYS A 189 5.83 27.16 5.66
C LYS A 189 6.31 27.33 4.23
N ASP A 190 5.69 28.26 3.51
CA ASP A 190 6.08 28.68 2.15
C ASP A 190 5.96 27.59 1.07
N VAL A 191 5.05 26.62 1.29
CA VAL A 191 4.65 25.63 0.29
C VAL A 191 3.17 25.79 0.00
N LEU A 192 2.82 26.11 -1.24
CA LEU A 192 1.44 26.17 -1.71
C LEU A 192 1.21 25.09 -2.77
N LEU A 193 0.29 24.18 -2.52
CA LEU A 193 -0.11 23.15 -3.48
C LEU A 193 -1.43 23.56 -4.15
N LEU A 194 -1.40 23.65 -5.48
CA LEU A 194 -2.57 23.87 -6.32
C LEU A 194 -2.79 22.61 -7.16
N ASP A 195 -3.75 21.79 -6.74
CA ASP A 195 -4.12 20.56 -7.44
C ASP A 195 -5.24 20.81 -8.46
N VAL A 196 -5.60 19.81 -9.25
CA VAL A 196 -6.66 19.88 -10.27
C VAL A 196 -7.61 18.69 -10.20
N THR A 197 -8.84 18.84 -10.72
CA THR A 197 -9.74 17.70 -10.92
C THR A 197 -9.33 16.88 -12.15
N PRO A 198 -9.14 15.54 -12.05
CA PRO A 198 -8.64 14.72 -13.18
C PRO A 198 -9.67 14.47 -14.28
N LEU A 199 -10.96 14.65 -13.99
CA LEU A 199 -12.07 14.41 -14.93
C LEU A 199 -13.08 15.55 -14.86
N SER A 200 -13.75 15.80 -15.97
CA SER A 200 -14.81 16.80 -16.05
C SER A 200 -16.02 16.37 -15.24
N LEU A 201 -16.67 17.34 -14.62
CA LEU A 201 -17.89 17.19 -13.83
C LEU A 201 -19.01 17.94 -14.50
N GLY A 202 -20.19 17.35 -14.45
CA GLY A 202 -21.36 17.92 -15.08
C GLY A 202 -22.63 17.16 -14.75
N ILE A 203 -23.69 17.48 -15.49
CA ILE A 203 -25.01 16.88 -15.32
C ILE A 203 -25.55 16.29 -16.61
N GLU A 204 -26.45 15.32 -16.47
CA GLU A 204 -27.30 14.87 -17.58
C GLU A 204 -28.34 15.94 -17.91
N THR A 205 -28.46 16.26 -19.19
CA THR A 205 -29.45 17.19 -19.73
C THR A 205 -30.38 16.47 -20.70
N LEU A 206 -31.44 17.16 -21.16
CA LEU A 206 -32.43 16.58 -22.07
C LEU A 206 -31.76 15.90 -23.28
N GLY A 207 -32.19 14.68 -23.59
CA GLY A 207 -31.61 13.86 -24.66
C GLY A 207 -30.46 12.96 -24.21
N GLY A 208 -30.19 12.87 -22.90
CA GLY A 208 -29.13 12.02 -22.35
C GLY A 208 -27.72 12.56 -22.59
N VAL A 209 -27.60 13.86 -22.85
CA VAL A 209 -26.34 14.54 -23.14
C VAL A 209 -25.67 14.96 -21.83
N PHE A 210 -24.38 14.67 -21.71
CA PHE A 210 -23.55 15.12 -20.59
C PHE A 210 -23.10 16.57 -20.84
N THR A 211 -23.60 17.49 -20.03
CA THR A 211 -23.19 18.90 -20.07
C THR A 211 -22.17 19.15 -18.96
N LYS A 212 -20.94 19.45 -19.37
CA LYS A 212 -19.83 19.77 -18.47
C LYS A 212 -20.02 21.16 -17.85
N ILE A 213 -19.73 21.27 -16.56
CA ILE A 213 -19.76 22.53 -15.80
C ILE A 213 -18.34 22.87 -15.33
N ILE A 214 -17.62 21.88 -14.80
CA ILE A 214 -16.20 21.98 -14.48
C ILE A 214 -15.46 21.05 -15.43
N GLU A 215 -14.55 21.59 -16.24
CA GLU A 215 -13.71 20.79 -17.13
C GLU A 215 -12.59 20.10 -16.33
N ARG A 216 -12.11 18.97 -16.83
CA ARG A 216 -10.88 18.33 -16.31
C ARG A 216 -9.71 19.31 -16.28
N ASN A 217 -8.76 19.05 -15.39
CA ASN A 217 -7.60 19.88 -15.11
C ASN A 217 -7.95 21.30 -14.62
N THR A 218 -9.18 21.57 -14.18
CA THR A 218 -9.51 22.82 -13.47
C THR A 218 -8.87 22.77 -12.08
N THR A 219 -8.12 23.82 -11.71
CA THR A 219 -7.50 24.00 -10.39
C THR A 219 -8.54 23.94 -9.27
N ILE A 220 -8.24 23.23 -8.19
CA ILE A 220 -9.06 23.12 -6.98
C ILE A 220 -8.37 23.80 -5.79
N PRO A 221 -9.12 24.36 -4.83
CA PRO A 221 -10.59 24.42 -4.75
C PRO A 221 -11.22 25.35 -5.80
N THR A 222 -12.42 25.03 -6.27
CA THR A 222 -13.14 25.83 -7.28
C THR A 222 -14.65 25.75 -7.11
N SER A 223 -15.36 26.76 -7.60
CA SER A 223 -16.82 26.83 -7.61
C SER A 223 -17.31 27.32 -8.98
N LYS A 224 -18.25 26.59 -9.59
CA LYS A 224 -18.90 26.99 -10.84
C LYS A 224 -20.39 26.73 -10.78
N SER A 225 -21.15 27.71 -11.25
CA SER A 225 -22.61 27.64 -11.34
C SER A 225 -23.07 27.78 -12.77
N GLN A 226 -24.09 27.01 -13.14
CA GLN A 226 -24.72 27.12 -14.45
C GLN A 226 -26.24 27.04 -14.30
N VAL A 227 -26.95 27.88 -15.04
CA VAL A 227 -28.41 27.95 -15.00
C VAL A 227 -29.01 27.04 -16.06
N PHE A 228 -29.87 26.12 -15.63
CA PHE A 228 -30.67 25.23 -16.43
C PHE A 228 -32.16 25.59 -16.29
N SER A 229 -33.02 24.90 -17.05
CA SER A 229 -34.46 25.08 -17.00
C SER A 229 -35.20 23.74 -17.13
N THR A 230 -36.51 23.74 -16.88
CA THR A 230 -37.36 22.55 -17.01
C THR A 230 -37.40 22.05 -18.45
N ALA A 231 -37.59 20.75 -18.62
CA ALA A 231 -37.64 20.08 -19.91
C ALA A 231 -39.08 19.82 -20.42
N ALA A 232 -40.08 20.02 -19.56
CA ALA A 232 -41.50 19.90 -19.89
C ALA A 232 -42.34 21.01 -19.23
N ASP A 233 -43.52 21.26 -19.78
CA ASP A 233 -44.50 22.20 -19.22
C ASP A 233 -45.05 21.68 -17.88
N ASN A 234 -45.23 22.58 -16.92
CA ASN A 234 -45.77 22.27 -15.59
C ASN A 234 -45.01 21.18 -14.83
N GLN A 235 -43.71 21.05 -15.09
CA GLN A 235 -42.84 20.08 -14.43
C GLN A 235 -42.71 20.41 -12.92
N PRO A 236 -43.20 19.56 -12.00
CA PRO A 236 -43.25 19.86 -10.57
C PRO A 236 -41.91 19.68 -9.85
N SER A 237 -40.95 19.01 -10.50
CA SER A 237 -39.62 18.71 -9.99
C SER A 237 -38.60 18.44 -11.10
N VAL A 238 -37.32 18.68 -10.82
CA VAL A 238 -36.22 18.40 -11.75
C VAL A 238 -35.23 17.43 -11.14
N ASP A 239 -34.95 16.36 -11.87
CA ASP A 239 -33.92 15.39 -11.55
C ASP A 239 -32.54 15.92 -11.96
N ILE A 240 -31.64 16.02 -10.98
CA ILE A 240 -30.24 16.38 -11.19
C ILE A 240 -29.41 15.10 -11.11
N HIS A 241 -28.97 14.62 -12.26
CA HIS A 241 -28.07 13.48 -12.35
C HIS A 241 -26.64 13.99 -12.55
N VAL A 242 -25.80 13.79 -11.54
CA VAL A 242 -24.40 14.25 -11.50
C VAL A 242 -23.48 13.14 -12.01
N LEU A 243 -22.61 13.49 -12.95
CA LEU A 243 -21.67 12.57 -13.58
C LEU A 243 -20.24 13.13 -13.63
N GLN A 244 -19.30 12.20 -13.76
CA GLN A 244 -17.89 12.46 -14.01
C GLN A 244 -17.43 11.69 -15.26
N GLY A 245 -16.74 12.36 -16.17
CA GLY A 245 -16.18 11.74 -17.38
C GLY A 245 -16.01 12.69 -18.56
N GLU A 246 -15.63 12.13 -19.71
CA GLU A 246 -15.29 12.90 -20.92
C GLU A 246 -16.15 12.55 -22.14
N ARG A 247 -17.10 11.61 -21.99
CA ARG A 247 -17.96 11.17 -23.10
C ARG A 247 -19.13 12.14 -23.27
N GLU A 248 -19.58 12.36 -24.50
CA GLU A 248 -20.67 13.30 -24.79
C GLU A 248 -22.04 12.82 -24.25
N MET A 249 -22.27 11.51 -24.18
CA MET A 249 -23.52 10.94 -23.66
C MET A 249 -23.37 10.55 -22.19
N ALA A 250 -24.36 10.92 -21.37
CA ALA A 250 -24.39 10.66 -19.94
C ALA A 250 -24.27 9.16 -19.61
N SER A 251 -24.88 8.28 -20.41
CA SER A 251 -24.85 6.83 -20.21
C SER A 251 -23.45 6.19 -20.24
N TYR A 252 -22.45 6.89 -20.82
CA TYR A 252 -21.08 6.38 -20.92
C TYR A 252 -20.12 7.01 -19.90
N ASN A 253 -20.61 7.87 -19.02
CA ASN A 253 -19.84 8.49 -17.95
C ASN A 253 -20.18 7.85 -16.59
N LYS A 254 -19.34 8.12 -15.59
CA LYS A 254 -19.52 7.59 -14.25
C LYS A 254 -20.57 8.43 -13.50
N THR A 255 -21.70 7.82 -13.15
CA THR A 255 -22.66 8.41 -12.21
C THR A 255 -22.00 8.60 -10.84
N LEU A 256 -22.08 9.82 -10.33
CA LEU A 256 -21.64 10.16 -8.97
C LEU A 256 -22.82 10.21 -7.99
N GLY A 257 -23.98 10.71 -8.45
CA GLY A 257 -25.17 10.83 -7.61
C GLY A 257 -26.39 11.32 -8.39
N ARG A 258 -27.57 11.17 -7.80
CA ARG A 258 -28.83 11.68 -8.32
C ARG A 258 -29.62 12.28 -7.17
N PHE A 259 -30.22 13.45 -7.39
CA PHE A 259 -31.13 14.07 -6.43
C PHE A 259 -32.17 14.90 -7.16
N GLU A 260 -33.33 15.07 -6.52
CA GLU A 260 -34.48 15.73 -7.12
C GLU A 260 -34.73 17.07 -6.43
N LEU A 261 -34.82 18.15 -7.22
CA LEU A 261 -35.29 19.44 -6.73
C LEU A 261 -36.81 19.51 -6.93
N SER A 262 -37.57 19.35 -5.85
CA SER A 262 -39.03 19.29 -5.88
C SER A 262 -39.70 20.61 -5.50
N GLY A 263 -40.97 20.74 -5.90
CA GLY A 263 -41.83 21.86 -5.53
C GLY A 263 -41.61 23.11 -6.37
N ILE A 264 -41.34 22.90 -7.66
CA ILE A 264 -41.26 23.94 -8.69
C ILE A 264 -42.70 24.33 -9.06
N PRO A 265 -43.05 25.64 -9.07
CA PRO A 265 -44.38 26.09 -9.47
C PRO A 265 -44.70 25.71 -10.93
N PRO A 266 -45.96 25.40 -11.26
CA PRO A 266 -46.36 25.13 -12.64
C PRO A 266 -46.07 26.33 -13.55
N ALA A 267 -45.18 26.14 -14.51
CA ALA A 267 -44.79 27.13 -15.50
C ALA A 267 -44.49 26.47 -16.86
N PRO A 268 -44.57 27.21 -17.98
CA PRO A 268 -44.13 26.71 -19.27
C PRO A 268 -42.66 26.28 -19.24
N ARG A 269 -42.30 25.31 -20.09
CA ARG A 269 -40.92 24.88 -20.28
C ARG A 269 -40.00 26.07 -20.57
N GLY A 270 -38.83 26.10 -19.95
CA GLY A 270 -37.85 27.19 -20.19
C GLY A 270 -38.01 28.40 -19.26
N VAL A 271 -39.09 28.48 -18.47
CA VAL A 271 -39.35 29.61 -17.57
C VAL A 271 -38.69 29.43 -16.19
N PRO A 272 -38.79 28.28 -15.50
CA PRO A 272 -38.06 28.08 -14.25
C PRO A 272 -36.56 28.16 -14.47
N ARG A 273 -35.83 28.84 -13.58
CA ARG A 273 -34.37 28.99 -13.68
C ARG A 273 -33.72 28.27 -12.52
N ILE A 274 -33.11 27.13 -12.82
CA ILE A 274 -32.50 26.24 -11.83
C ILE A 274 -31.00 26.43 -11.94
N GLU A 275 -30.42 27.11 -10.97
CA GLU A 275 -28.98 27.24 -10.84
C GLU A 275 -28.41 25.98 -10.21
N VAL A 276 -27.52 25.31 -10.92
CA VAL A 276 -26.77 24.16 -10.38
C VAL A 276 -25.34 24.62 -10.14
N THR A 277 -24.89 24.51 -8.89
CA THR A 277 -23.55 24.90 -8.45
C THR A 277 -22.76 23.65 -8.09
N PHE A 278 -21.54 23.59 -8.59
CA PHE A 278 -20.54 22.59 -8.26
C PHE A 278 -19.43 23.28 -7.47
N ASP A 279 -19.22 22.85 -6.23
CA ASP A 279 -18.10 23.24 -5.40
C ASP A 279 -17.17 22.05 -5.21
N ILE A 280 -15.88 22.26 -5.42
CA ILE A 280 -14.83 21.28 -5.14
C ILE A 280 -13.93 21.85 -4.07
N ASP A 281 -13.79 21.12 -2.96
CA ASP A 281 -12.89 21.51 -1.87
C ASP A 281 -11.43 21.14 -2.18
N ALA A 282 -10.51 21.51 -1.27
CA ALA A 282 -9.09 21.20 -1.41
C ALA A 282 -8.76 19.69 -1.29
N ASN A 283 -9.71 18.86 -0.83
CA ASN A 283 -9.56 17.41 -0.73
C ASN A 283 -10.16 16.68 -1.94
N GLY A 284 -10.73 17.41 -2.91
CA GLY A 284 -11.44 16.83 -4.05
C GLY A 284 -12.82 16.27 -3.71
N ILE A 285 -13.43 16.67 -2.59
CA ILE A 285 -14.83 16.34 -2.25
C ILE A 285 -15.76 17.29 -3.02
N PHE A 286 -16.78 16.72 -3.65
CA PHE A 286 -17.73 17.48 -4.45
C PHE A 286 -18.98 17.81 -3.64
N HIS A 287 -19.35 19.09 -3.60
CA HIS A 287 -20.66 19.53 -3.16
C HIS A 287 -21.42 20.03 -4.38
N VAL A 288 -22.60 19.45 -4.61
CA VAL A 288 -23.47 19.87 -5.70
C VAL A 288 -24.77 20.37 -5.11
N SER A 289 -25.12 21.62 -5.41
CA SER A 289 -26.40 22.22 -5.03
C SER A 289 -27.18 22.59 -6.28
N ALA A 290 -28.50 22.48 -6.19
CA ALA A 290 -29.44 22.98 -7.18
C ALA A 290 -30.45 23.89 -6.50
N LYS A 291 -30.58 25.11 -7.02
CA LYS A 291 -31.43 26.15 -6.47
C LYS A 291 -32.35 26.71 -7.55
N ASP A 292 -33.65 26.71 -7.29
CA ASP A 292 -34.60 27.45 -8.12
C ASP A 292 -34.52 28.93 -7.76
N LEU A 293 -34.11 29.77 -8.72
CA LEU A 293 -33.96 31.21 -8.55
C LEU A 293 -35.29 31.93 -8.35
N GLY A 294 -36.42 31.32 -8.76
CA GLY A 294 -37.75 31.91 -8.58
C GLY A 294 -38.30 31.73 -7.16
N THR A 295 -38.18 30.53 -6.59
CA THR A 295 -38.71 30.22 -5.26
C THR A 295 -37.68 30.25 -4.14
N GLY A 296 -36.38 30.26 -4.48
CA GLY A 296 -35.28 30.16 -3.52
C GLY A 296 -35.12 28.78 -2.89
N LYS A 297 -35.93 27.78 -3.29
CA LYS A 297 -35.78 26.39 -2.84
C LYS A 297 -34.47 25.82 -3.34
N GLU A 298 -33.79 25.12 -2.46
CA GLU A 298 -32.50 24.50 -2.72
C GLU A 298 -32.54 23.04 -2.29
N GLN A 299 -31.85 22.19 -3.05
CA GLN A 299 -31.47 20.84 -2.65
C GLN A 299 -29.98 20.67 -2.93
N LYS A 300 -29.30 19.94 -2.06
CA LYS A 300 -27.87 19.69 -2.20
C LYS A 300 -27.53 18.25 -1.85
N ILE A 301 -26.51 17.75 -2.52
CA ILE A 301 -25.88 16.47 -2.24
C ILE A 301 -24.39 16.71 -2.01
N THR A 302 -23.84 16.03 -1.01
CA THR A 302 -22.39 15.93 -0.86
C THR A 302 -21.97 14.57 -1.40
N ILE A 303 -21.09 14.59 -2.38
CA ILE A 303 -20.59 13.39 -3.05
C ILE A 303 -19.16 13.21 -2.56
N THR A 304 -19.02 12.35 -1.56
CA THR A 304 -17.72 11.79 -1.20
C THR A 304 -17.37 10.69 -2.21
N SER A 305 -16.09 10.51 -2.50
CA SER A 305 -15.64 9.47 -3.43
C SER A 305 -16.28 8.13 -3.05
N SER A 306 -17.10 7.59 -3.95
CA SER A 306 -18.08 6.52 -3.73
C SER A 306 -17.48 5.13 -3.47
N GLY A 307 -16.24 5.08 -2.99
CA GLY A 307 -15.55 3.91 -2.46
C GLY A 307 -15.36 3.93 -0.93
N GLY A 308 -15.79 5.00 -0.24
CA GLY A 308 -15.77 5.06 1.21
C GLY A 308 -16.88 4.19 1.84
N LEU A 309 -16.53 3.49 2.92
CA LEU A 309 -17.49 2.75 3.75
C LEU A 309 -18.55 3.72 4.32
N ALA A 310 -19.80 3.25 4.46
CA ALA A 310 -20.82 4.02 5.17
C ALA A 310 -20.35 4.26 6.62
N LYS A 311 -20.77 5.36 7.24
CA LYS A 311 -20.35 5.71 8.60
C LYS A 311 -20.62 4.58 9.60
N ASP A 312 -21.76 3.90 9.46
CA ASP A 312 -22.14 2.75 10.29
C ASP A 312 -21.22 1.53 10.06
N ASP A 313 -20.74 1.32 8.82
CA ASP A 313 -19.77 0.27 8.52
C ASP A 313 -18.38 0.61 9.08
N VAL A 314 -17.97 1.89 9.04
CA VAL A 314 -16.72 2.36 9.69
C VAL A 314 -16.79 2.12 11.19
N GLU A 315 -17.89 2.50 11.84
CA GLU A 315 -18.07 2.30 13.28
C GLU A 315 -18.11 0.81 13.66
N ARG A 316 -18.73 -0.04 12.83
CA ARG A 316 -18.68 -1.51 13.01
C ARG A 316 -17.26 -2.03 12.88
N MET A 317 -16.53 -1.65 11.84
CA MET A 317 -15.17 -2.12 11.59
C MET A 317 -14.18 -1.64 12.66
N VAL A 318 -14.35 -0.44 13.21
CA VAL A 318 -13.56 0.05 14.36
C VAL A 318 -13.83 -0.81 15.59
N LYS A 319 -15.10 -1.11 15.90
CA LYS A 319 -15.45 -1.98 17.03
C LYS A 319 -14.97 -3.42 16.83
N GLU A 320 -15.02 -3.94 15.62
CA GLU A 320 -14.48 -5.26 15.27
C GLU A 320 -12.95 -5.28 15.44
N ALA A 321 -12.24 -4.25 14.98
CA ALA A 321 -10.80 -4.11 15.18
C ALA A 321 -10.42 -4.02 16.67
N GLU A 322 -11.18 -3.25 17.47
CA GLU A 322 -11.01 -3.17 18.93
C GLU A 322 -11.30 -4.52 19.62
N ALA A 323 -12.33 -5.25 19.18
CA ALA A 323 -12.65 -6.57 19.71
C ALA A 323 -11.56 -7.60 19.40
N HIS A 324 -10.98 -7.56 18.20
CA HIS A 324 -9.86 -8.42 17.82
C HIS A 324 -8.53 -8.00 18.44
N ALA A 325 -8.36 -6.73 18.84
CA ALA A 325 -7.14 -6.30 19.54
C ALA A 325 -6.88 -7.08 20.84
N ALA A 326 -7.94 -7.48 21.55
CA ALA A 326 -7.82 -8.32 22.74
C ALA A 326 -7.40 -9.77 22.40
N GLU A 327 -7.91 -10.32 21.28
CA GLU A 327 -7.52 -11.63 20.77
C GLU A 327 -6.06 -11.64 20.28
N ASP A 328 -5.66 -10.59 19.55
CA ASP A 328 -4.29 -10.39 19.08
C ASP A 328 -3.31 -10.21 20.25
N LYS A 329 -3.70 -9.48 21.29
CA LYS A 329 -2.89 -9.34 22.53
C LYS A 329 -2.71 -10.68 23.22
N LYS A 330 -3.80 -11.47 23.34
CA LYS A 330 -3.74 -12.81 23.94
C LYS A 330 -2.86 -13.76 23.12
N ARG A 331 -2.96 -13.71 21.79
CA ARG A 331 -2.14 -14.52 20.88
C ARG A 331 -0.67 -14.10 20.89
N ARG A 332 -0.38 -12.80 21.03
CA ARG A 332 0.98 -12.30 21.26
C ARG A 332 1.53 -12.82 22.59
N GLU A 333 0.77 -12.70 23.67
CA GLU A 333 1.18 -13.21 24.99
C GLU A 333 1.43 -14.72 24.94
N GLU A 334 0.59 -15.47 24.22
CA GLU A 334 0.79 -16.91 24.00
C GLU A 334 2.13 -17.22 23.32
N VAL A 335 2.46 -16.48 22.27
CA VAL A 335 3.72 -16.63 21.53
C VAL A 335 4.92 -16.20 22.39
N GLU A 336 4.83 -15.11 23.14
CA GLU A 336 5.90 -14.64 24.03
C GLU A 336 6.20 -15.64 25.15
N VAL A 337 5.17 -16.18 25.81
CA VAL A 337 5.31 -17.20 26.85
C VAL A 337 5.98 -18.46 26.29
N ARG A 338 5.56 -18.93 25.10
CA ARG A 338 6.20 -20.09 24.46
C ARG A 338 7.65 -19.82 24.08
N ASN A 339 7.95 -18.65 23.50
CA ASN A 339 9.31 -18.28 23.13
C ASN A 339 10.23 -18.16 24.36
N ASN A 340 9.73 -17.59 25.46
CA ASN A 340 10.47 -17.50 26.72
C ASN A 340 10.78 -18.89 27.28
N ALA A 341 9.79 -19.79 27.27
CA ALA A 341 9.96 -21.17 27.71
C ALA A 341 10.97 -21.94 26.83
N ASP A 342 10.87 -21.84 25.50
CA ASP A 342 11.83 -22.47 24.56
C ASP A 342 13.25 -21.93 24.75
N SER A 343 13.40 -20.61 24.94
CA SER A 343 14.70 -20.00 25.22
C SER A 343 15.28 -20.48 26.55
N LEU A 344 14.45 -20.61 27.58
CA LEU A 344 14.86 -21.08 28.91
C LEU A 344 15.29 -22.56 28.88
N ILE A 345 14.55 -23.41 28.15
CA ILE A 345 14.93 -24.80 27.90
C ILE A 345 16.30 -24.87 27.22
N TYR A 346 16.50 -24.08 26.16
CA TYR A 346 17.77 -24.07 25.44
C TYR A 346 18.93 -23.62 26.35
N GLN A 347 18.73 -22.59 27.18
CA GLN A 347 19.71 -22.14 28.16
C GLN A 347 20.00 -23.20 29.22
N ALA A 348 18.98 -23.89 29.70
CA ALA A 348 19.12 -24.99 30.66
C ALA A 348 19.92 -26.15 30.09
N GLU A 349 19.59 -26.61 28.88
CA GLU A 349 20.31 -27.68 28.18
C GLU A 349 21.77 -27.30 27.91
N LYS A 350 22.01 -26.06 27.47
CA LYS A 350 23.36 -25.55 27.24
C LYS A 350 24.17 -25.49 28.53
N THR A 351 23.60 -24.94 29.60
CA THR A 351 24.26 -24.82 30.92
C THR A 351 24.63 -26.19 31.47
N VAL A 352 23.72 -27.16 31.37
CA VAL A 352 23.99 -28.56 31.76
C VAL A 352 25.12 -29.17 30.92
N LYS A 353 25.14 -28.91 29.61
CA LYS A 353 26.19 -29.40 28.70
C LYS A 353 27.55 -28.77 28.98
N ASP A 354 27.60 -27.47 29.24
CA ASP A 354 28.82 -26.70 29.48
C ASP A 354 29.46 -27.04 30.84
N LEU A 355 28.63 -27.33 31.85
CA LEU A 355 29.09 -27.76 33.18
C LEU A 355 29.65 -29.19 33.22
N GLY A 356 29.16 -30.07 32.35
CA GLY A 356 29.64 -31.45 32.24
C GLY A 356 29.68 -32.18 33.59
N GLU A 357 30.82 -32.79 33.93
CA GLU A 357 31.01 -33.53 35.20
C GLU A 357 31.25 -32.65 36.44
N LYS A 358 31.37 -31.32 36.29
CA LYS A 358 31.70 -30.40 37.39
C LYS A 358 30.48 -29.91 38.17
N ALA A 359 29.27 -30.11 37.63
CA ALA A 359 28.04 -29.74 38.30
C ALA A 359 27.59 -30.76 39.34
N ASP A 360 26.85 -30.27 40.34
CA ASP A 360 26.15 -31.13 41.29
C ASP A 360 25.11 -31.98 40.53
N LYS A 361 25.29 -33.30 40.55
CA LYS A 361 24.43 -34.27 39.86
C LYS A 361 22.97 -34.14 40.29
N ALA A 362 22.70 -33.80 41.56
CA ALA A 362 21.35 -33.63 42.07
C ALA A 362 20.66 -32.37 41.52
N LEU A 363 21.42 -31.32 41.20
CA LEU A 363 20.88 -30.09 40.58
C LEU A 363 20.73 -30.25 39.07
N VAL A 364 21.65 -30.94 38.39
CA VAL A 364 21.55 -31.25 36.96
C VAL A 364 20.32 -32.10 36.66
N GLU A 365 20.07 -33.14 37.46
CA GLU A 365 18.91 -34.01 37.29
C GLU A 365 17.58 -33.24 37.47
N LYS A 366 17.52 -32.31 38.44
CA LYS A 366 16.37 -31.42 38.63
C LYS A 366 16.15 -30.47 37.44
N VAL A 367 17.21 -29.86 36.90
CA VAL A 367 17.11 -28.97 35.73
C VAL A 367 16.70 -29.72 34.48
N GLN A 368 17.21 -30.93 34.26
CA GLN A 368 16.82 -31.79 33.13
C GLN A 368 15.36 -32.21 33.22
N GLN A 369 14.91 -32.67 34.40
CA GLN A 369 13.52 -33.07 34.60
C GLN A 369 12.54 -31.90 34.44
N ALA A 370 12.87 -30.72 34.96
CA ALA A 370 12.06 -29.51 34.76
C ALA A 370 12.05 -29.06 33.30
N SER A 371 13.16 -29.22 32.57
CA SER A 371 13.24 -28.90 31.13
C SER A 371 12.39 -29.86 30.27
N GLU A 372 12.38 -31.16 30.60
CA GLU A 372 11.54 -32.14 29.91
C GLU A 372 10.04 -31.90 30.17
N ASN A 373 9.67 -31.57 31.41
CA ASN A 373 8.29 -31.21 31.75
C ASN A 373 7.83 -29.96 31.00
N LEU A 374 8.66 -28.92 30.94
CA LEU A 374 8.34 -27.69 30.19
C LEU A 374 8.22 -27.97 28.68
N LYS A 375 9.08 -28.83 28.10
CA LYS A 375 8.96 -29.29 26.70
C LYS A 375 7.67 -30.04 26.43
N GLU A 376 7.18 -30.84 27.38
CA GLU A 376 5.91 -31.54 27.24
C GLU A 376 4.73 -30.56 27.31
N SER A 377 4.77 -29.61 28.23
CA SER A 377 3.74 -28.55 28.34
C SER A 377 3.69 -27.62 27.12
N LEU A 378 4.82 -27.37 26.47
CA LEU A 378 4.88 -26.60 25.21
C LEU A 378 4.16 -27.26 24.03
N LYS A 379 3.94 -28.58 24.05
CA LYS A 379 3.13 -29.28 23.03
C LYS A 379 1.64 -29.03 23.20
N GLY A 380 1.22 -28.49 24.35
CA GLY A 380 -0.17 -28.17 24.67
C GLY A 380 -0.54 -26.70 24.41
N SER A 381 -1.79 -26.37 24.76
CA SER A 381 -2.36 -25.02 24.63
C SER A 381 -2.65 -24.35 25.99
N ASP A 382 -2.15 -24.91 27.10
CA ASP A 382 -2.40 -24.39 28.45
C ASP A 382 -1.31 -23.40 28.86
N LEU A 383 -1.61 -22.11 28.75
CA LEU A 383 -0.67 -21.03 29.05
C LEU A 383 -0.29 -20.91 30.52
N GLU A 384 -1.23 -21.17 31.44
CA GLU A 384 -0.97 -21.09 32.87
C GLU A 384 0.00 -22.20 33.29
N LYS A 385 -0.17 -23.39 32.70
CA LYS A 385 0.75 -24.49 32.90
C LYS A 385 2.14 -24.19 32.35
N ILE A 386 2.25 -23.63 31.13
CA ILE A 386 3.55 -23.25 30.55
C ILE A 386 4.24 -22.19 31.42
N LYS A 387 3.52 -21.19 31.93
CA LYS A 387 4.07 -20.18 32.84
C LYS A 387 4.57 -20.80 34.15
N ALA A 388 3.78 -21.67 34.78
CA ALA A 388 4.14 -22.36 36.00
C ALA A 388 5.39 -23.23 35.82
N ASP A 389 5.44 -24.05 34.77
CA ASP A 389 6.57 -24.92 34.45
C ASP A 389 7.83 -24.09 34.07
N THR A 390 7.65 -22.90 33.48
CA THR A 390 8.74 -21.94 33.22
C THR A 390 9.34 -21.41 34.52
N GLU A 391 8.52 -21.04 35.50
CA GLU A 391 8.99 -20.62 36.82
C GLU A 391 9.66 -21.78 37.59
N GLU A 392 9.13 -23.00 37.45
CA GLU A 392 9.69 -24.21 38.07
C GLU A 392 11.07 -24.56 37.50
N LEU A 393 11.31 -24.33 36.20
CA LEU A 393 12.63 -24.47 35.59
C LEU A 393 13.59 -23.33 35.97
N THR A 394 13.08 -22.10 36.13
CA THR A 394 13.91 -20.92 36.41
C THR A 394 14.68 -21.03 37.74
N LYS A 395 14.03 -21.53 38.80
CA LYS A 395 14.63 -21.66 40.14
C LYS A 395 15.88 -22.56 40.18
N PRO A 396 15.80 -23.85 39.76
CA PRO A 396 16.95 -24.74 39.75
C PRO A 396 18.00 -24.32 38.71
N LEU A 397 17.59 -23.72 37.59
CA LEU A 397 18.54 -23.17 36.60
C LEU A 397 19.36 -22.04 37.22
N TYR A 398 18.73 -21.12 37.96
CA TYR A 398 19.42 -20.01 38.63
C TYR A 398 20.38 -20.51 39.71
N GLU A 399 19.99 -21.51 40.49
CA GLU A 399 20.85 -22.17 41.48
C GLU A 399 22.07 -22.83 40.81
N LEU A 400 21.85 -23.52 39.68
CA LEU A 400 22.91 -24.16 38.89
C LEU A 400 23.88 -23.13 38.29
N THR A 401 23.38 -22.02 37.73
CA THR A 401 24.22 -20.94 37.19
C THR A 401 24.94 -20.15 38.28
N SER A 402 24.33 -19.98 39.46
CA SER A 402 24.96 -19.31 40.61
C SER A 402 26.09 -20.16 41.20
N ALA A 403 25.89 -21.48 41.27
CA ALA A 403 26.94 -22.42 41.65
C ALA A 403 28.12 -22.39 40.65
N MET A 404 27.85 -22.27 39.35
CA MET A 404 28.86 -22.09 38.30
C MET A 404 29.67 -20.79 38.51
N TYR A 405 29.02 -19.66 38.76
CA TYR A 405 29.71 -18.39 39.01
C TYR A 405 30.54 -18.41 40.30
N ASN A 406 30.04 -19.05 41.37
CA ASN A 406 30.78 -19.21 42.61
C ASN A 406 31.96 -20.19 42.50
N GLN A 407 31.90 -21.15 41.57
CA GLN A 407 33.04 -22.03 41.22
C GLN A 407 34.04 -21.36 40.25
N ALA A 408 33.58 -20.45 39.39
CA ALA A 408 34.42 -19.69 38.47
C ALA A 408 35.07 -18.45 39.13
N GLY A 409 34.49 -17.93 40.22
CA GLY A 409 35.02 -16.80 41.00
C GLY A 409 36.14 -17.16 41.99
N GLY A 410 36.75 -18.34 41.83
CA GLY A 410 37.84 -18.84 42.66
C GLY A 410 39.19 -18.92 41.92
N ALA A 411 39.56 -17.91 41.14
CA ALA A 411 40.94 -17.69 40.72
C ALA A 411 41.15 -16.21 40.32
N GLU A 412 42.21 -15.62 40.87
CA GLU A 412 42.75 -14.26 40.63
C GLU A 412 42.12 -13.12 41.45
N GLY A 413 42.63 -12.96 42.66
CA GLY A 413 42.73 -11.64 43.28
C GLY A 413 44.00 -10.94 42.81
N GLU A 414 43.90 -9.64 42.47
CA GLU A 414 44.84 -8.59 42.89
C GLU A 414 44.39 -7.20 42.38
N GLN A 415 44.18 -6.28 43.31
CA GLN A 415 44.41 -4.83 43.15
C GLN A 415 45.08 -4.36 44.45
N PRO A 416 45.91 -3.28 44.49
CA PRO A 416 45.80 -2.10 43.62
C PRO A 416 47.13 -1.50 43.11
N GLY A 417 47.08 -0.81 41.97
CA GLY A 417 48.18 0.03 41.48
C GLY A 417 47.69 1.10 40.51
N ALA A 418 47.68 2.36 40.98
CA ALA A 418 47.29 3.55 40.24
C ALA A 418 48.32 3.95 39.17
N GLY A 419 47.86 4.49 38.02
CA GLY A 419 48.73 5.13 37.03
C GLY A 419 48.04 5.45 35.71
N ALA A 420 47.79 6.74 35.48
CA ALA A 420 47.05 7.34 34.36
C ALA A 420 47.62 7.11 32.93
N GLY A 421 46.76 7.20 31.92
CA GLY A 421 47.15 7.41 30.52
C GLY A 421 46.03 7.15 29.51
N ALA A 422 45.69 8.14 28.69
CA ALA A 422 44.46 8.26 27.91
C ALA A 422 44.46 7.59 26.51
N GLN A 423 43.22 7.34 26.03
CA GLN A 423 42.73 7.32 24.64
C GLN A 423 43.07 6.15 23.68
N GLY A 424 42.00 5.49 23.18
CA GLY A 424 41.97 4.95 21.81
C GLY A 424 41.19 3.65 21.55
N ALA A 425 39.87 3.74 21.41
CA ALA A 425 38.96 2.96 20.54
C ALA A 425 39.03 1.41 20.46
N ALA A 426 37.95 0.73 20.90
CA ALA A 426 37.18 -0.25 20.12
C ALA A 426 35.85 -0.57 20.83
N LYS A 427 34.73 -0.32 20.16
CA LYS A 427 33.35 -0.61 20.59
C LYS A 427 33.00 -2.07 20.26
N ASP A 428 32.42 -2.78 21.22
CA ASP A 428 31.37 -3.76 20.94
C ASP A 428 30.37 -3.74 22.11
N GLU A 429 29.19 -3.19 21.84
CA GLU A 429 28.07 -2.99 22.77
C GLU A 429 27.10 -4.15 22.62
N ASN A 430 26.92 -4.95 23.68
CA ASN A 430 25.75 -5.81 23.85
C ASN A 430 25.29 -5.73 25.31
N VAL A 431 24.50 -4.69 25.60
CA VAL A 431 23.67 -4.60 26.80
C VAL A 431 22.29 -4.17 26.31
N VAL A 432 21.30 -5.03 26.52
CA VAL A 432 19.89 -4.66 26.43
C VAL A 432 19.23 -5.13 27.71
N ASP A 433 19.26 -4.27 28.72
CA ASP A 433 18.27 -4.25 29.79
C ASP A 433 17.08 -3.41 29.28
N ALA A 434 15.89 -3.99 29.30
CA ALA A 434 14.65 -3.27 29.05
C ALA A 434 13.66 -3.60 30.19
N ASP A 435 13.78 -2.86 31.29
CA ASP A 435 12.72 -2.70 32.28
C ASP A 435 11.56 -1.93 31.63
N TYR A 436 10.40 -2.57 31.47
CA TYR A 436 9.17 -1.91 31.02
C TYR A 436 8.31 -1.52 32.23
N LYS A 437 8.17 -0.22 32.47
CA LYS A 437 7.21 0.36 33.41
C LYS A 437 5.97 0.80 32.62
N VAL A 438 4.85 0.12 32.83
CA VAL A 438 3.53 0.53 32.31
C VAL A 438 3.14 1.84 32.98
N VAL A 439 2.92 2.90 32.20
CA VAL A 439 2.27 4.13 32.66
C VAL A 439 0.86 4.11 32.06
N ASP A 440 -0.14 4.01 32.93
CA ASP A 440 -1.55 4.19 32.58
C ASP A 440 -1.82 5.66 32.27
N ASP A 441 -2.19 5.95 31.01
CA ASP A 441 -2.72 7.25 30.60
C ASP A 441 -4.21 7.35 30.92
N GLU A 442 -4.53 7.61 32.19
CA GLU A 442 -5.79 8.27 32.56
C GLU A 442 -5.46 9.55 33.36
N LYS A 443 -5.26 10.65 32.62
CA LYS A 443 -5.69 12.03 32.94
C LYS A 443 -5.04 13.04 32.00
N LYS A 444 -5.75 13.43 30.94
CA LYS A 444 -6.01 14.84 30.60
C LYS A 444 -7.08 14.99 29.54
#